data_AF-A0A842PGV3-F1
#
_entry.id   AF-A0A842PGV3-F1
#
_cell.length_a   1.000
_cell.length_b   1.000
_cell.length_c   1.000
_cell.angle_alpha   90.00
_cell.angle_beta   90.00
_cell.angle_gamma   90.00
#
_symmetry.space_group_name_H-M   'P 1'
#
loop_
_entity.id
_entity.type
_entity.pdbx_description
1 polymer ?
#
loop_
_entity_poly.entity_id
_entity_poly.type
_entity_poly.pdbx_seq_one_letter_code
_entity_poly.pdbx_strand_id
1 'polypeptide(L)' 'MGSDIIPDAELDCVGLYCPMPIAMTKEEIEKIEVGQVLKVEADDPAAEEDIKRWAKRTGHELLKFEKEGTLLTFFIRRMK' A
#
# COMPACT_ATOMS: atom_id res chain seq x y z
N MET A 1 -19.56 -14.36 -4.02
CA MET A 1 -19.36 -13.12 -4.80
C MET A 1 -18.72 -12.12 -3.86
N GLY A 2 -17.43 -12.29 -3.63
CA GLY A 2 -16.60 -11.42 -2.81
C GLY A 2 -15.24 -11.42 -3.51
N SER A 3 -14.75 -10.24 -3.85
CA SER A 3 -13.43 -10.09 -4.42
C SER A 3 -12.44 -10.24 -3.27
N ASP A 4 -12.09 -11.47 -2.91
CA ASP A 4 -11.07 -11.75 -1.91
C ASP A 4 -9.70 -11.38 -2.50
N ILE A 5 -9.32 -10.11 -2.36
CA ILE A 5 -7.94 -9.70 -2.57
C ILE A 5 -7.20 -10.18 -1.34
N ILE A 6 -6.48 -11.29 -1.49
CA ILE A 6 -5.64 -11.85 -0.44
C ILE A 6 -4.33 -11.06 -0.45
N PRO A 7 -4.04 -10.25 0.58
CA PRO A 7 -2.72 -9.67 0.72
C PRO A 7 -1.73 -10.76 1.15
N ASP A 8 -0.61 -10.84 0.45
CA ASP A 8 0.52 -11.69 0.83
C ASP A 8 1.33 -11.05 1.98
N ALA A 9 1.33 -9.72 2.04
CA ALA A 9 1.97 -8.95 3.10
C ALA A 9 1.03 -7.81 3.53
N GLU A 10 1.04 -7.51 4.83
CA GLU A 10 0.28 -6.41 5.43
C GLU A 10 1.26 -5.46 6.13
N LEU A 11 1.05 -4.17 5.94
CA LEU A 11 1.92 -3.11 6.44
C LEU A 11 1.11 -2.05 7.17
N ASP A 12 1.16 -2.10 8.48
CA ASP A 12 0.55 -1.11 9.35
C ASP A 12 1.46 0.10 9.54
N CYS A 13 1.06 1.23 8.96
CA CYS A 13 1.66 2.54 9.12
C CYS A 13 0.73 3.55 9.81
N VAL A 14 -0.30 3.06 10.49
CA VAL A 14 -1.23 3.87 11.28
C VAL A 14 -0.47 4.55 12.42
N GLY A 15 -0.52 5.89 12.48
CA GLY A 15 0.22 6.73 13.43
C GLY A 15 1.66 7.05 13.02
N LEU A 16 2.13 6.58 11.85
CA LEU A 16 3.46 6.92 11.33
C LEU A 16 3.38 8.13 10.39
N TYR A 17 3.95 9.23 10.85
CA TYR A 17 4.08 10.45 10.05
C TYR A 17 5.20 10.33 9.00
N CYS A 18 5.04 11.09 7.91
CA CYS A 18 6.01 11.17 6.82
C CYS A 18 7.42 11.46 7.37
N PRO A 19 8.47 10.73 6.94
CA PRO A 19 8.57 9.92 5.72
C PRO A 19 8.55 8.39 5.88
N MET A 20 8.16 7.85 7.04
CA MET A 20 8.21 6.40 7.26
C MET A 20 7.26 5.55 6.39
N PRO A 21 5.98 5.91 6.13
CA PRO A 21 5.05 5.00 5.45
C PRO A 21 5.47 4.62 4.03
N ILE A 22 6.02 5.57 3.26
CA ILE A 22 6.50 5.30 1.89
C ILE A 22 7.78 4.46 1.89
N ALA A 23 8.68 4.68 2.85
CA ALA A 23 9.91 3.91 2.98
C ALA A 23 9.58 2.45 3.30
N MET A 24 8.71 2.23 4.28
CA MET A 24 8.25 0.89 4.66
C MET A 24 7.47 0.21 3.52
N THR A 25 6.58 0.94 2.84
CA THR A 25 5.86 0.41 1.66
C THR A 25 6.83 -0.03 0.56
N LYS A 26 7.90 0.74 0.34
CA LYS A 26 8.94 0.43 -0.64
C LYS A 26 9.78 -0.77 -0.20
N GLU A 27 10.18 -0.84 1.06
CA GLU A 27 10.94 -1.98 1.58
C GLU A 27 10.11 -3.27 1.54
N GLU A 28 8.83 -3.21 1.91
CA GLU A 28 7.97 -4.38 1.93
C GLU A 28 7.59 -4.83 0.51
N ILE A 29 7.35 -3.90 -0.43
CA ILE A 29 7.16 -4.29 -1.84
C ILE A 29 8.43 -4.95 -2.40
N GLU A 30 9.62 -4.49 -2.00
CA GLU A 30 10.88 -5.05 -2.49
C GLU A 30 11.14 -6.46 -1.92
N LYS A 31 10.56 -6.79 -0.76
CA LYS A 31 10.64 -8.12 -0.13
C LYS A 31 9.67 -9.13 -0.74
N ILE A 32 8.46 -8.73 -1.15
CA ILE A 32 7.48 -9.64 -1.77
C ILE A 32 7.81 -9.91 -3.23
N GLU A 33 7.39 -11.05 -3.77
CA GLU A 33 7.66 -11.43 -5.17
C GLU A 33 6.72 -10.76 -6.18
N VAL A 34 7.14 -10.72 -7.45
CA VAL A 34 6.29 -10.22 -8.54
C VAL A 34 5.04 -11.09 -8.65
N GLY A 35 3.88 -10.44 -8.56
CA GLY A 35 2.58 -11.08 -8.54
C GLY A 35 1.90 -11.07 -7.17
N GLN A 36 2.65 -10.83 -6.09
CA GLN A 36 2.13 -10.73 -4.72
C GLN A 36 1.49 -9.38 -4.42
N VAL A 37 0.62 -9.35 -3.42
CA VAL A 37 -0.15 -8.19 -3.01
C VAL A 37 0.28 -7.70 -1.62
N LEU A 38 0.66 -6.43 -1.53
CA LEU A 38 0.92 -5.72 -0.29
C LEU A 38 -0.30 -4.90 0.11
N LYS A 39 -0.83 -5.13 1.30
CA LYS A 39 -1.81 -4.26 1.95
C LYS A 39 -1.06 -3.24 2.81
N VAL A 40 -1.39 -1.97 2.68
CA VAL A 40 -0.81 -0.88 3.47
C VAL A 40 -1.93 -0.13 4.16
N GLU A 41 -1.85 0.02 5.47
CA GLU A 41 -2.83 0.76 6.28
C GLU A 41 -2.18 2.01 6.86
N ALA A 42 -2.72 3.18 6.56
CA ALA A 42 -2.22 4.46 7.04
C ALA A 42 -3.39 5.34 7.46
N ASP A 43 -3.20 6.26 8.39
CA ASP A 43 -4.25 7.22 8.79
C ASP A 43 -3.92 8.67 8.40
N ASP A 44 -2.86 8.85 7.62
CA ASP A 44 -2.34 10.15 7.23
C ASP A 44 -2.70 10.51 5.78
N PRO A 45 -3.24 11.72 5.52
CA PRO A 45 -3.62 12.15 4.18
C PRO A 45 -2.42 12.36 3.23
N ALA A 46 -1.21 12.64 3.74
CA ALA A 46 -0.02 12.73 2.90
C ALA A 46 0.43 11.34 2.42
N ALA A 47 0.30 10.31 3.28
CA ALA A 47 0.56 8.92 2.89
C ALA A 47 -0.31 8.48 1.70
N GLU A 48 -1.57 8.94 1.61
CA GLU A 48 -2.45 8.68 0.45
C GLU A 48 -1.83 9.18 -0.86
N GLU A 49 -1.40 10.44 -0.89
CA GLU A 49 -0.85 11.05 -2.09
C GLU A 49 0.52 10.45 -2.45
N ASP A 50 1.36 10.21 -1.45
CA ASP A 50 2.68 9.60 -1.60
C ASP A 50 2.60 8.15 -2.13
N ILE A 51 1.74 7.30 -1.56
CA ILE A 51 1.58 5.90 -1.99
C ILE A 51 1.01 5.84 -3.42
N LYS A 52 -0.01 6.63 -3.75
CA LYS A 52 -0.58 6.69 -5.11
C LYS A 52 0.47 7.13 -6.13
N ARG A 53 1.24 8.17 -5.80
CA ARG A 53 2.29 8.71 -6.67
C ARG A 53 3.45 7.73 -6.82
N TRP A 54 3.82 7.06 -5.74
CA TRP A 54 4.84 6.02 -5.74
C TRP A 54 4.42 4.84 -6.59
N ALA A 55 3.24 4.24 -6.37
CA ALA A 55 2.74 3.10 -7.14
C ALA A 55 2.72 3.40 -8.65
N LYS A 56 2.24 4.60 -9.02
CA LYS A 56 2.27 5.09 -10.41
C LYS A 56 3.69 5.25 -10.96
N ARG A 57 4.65 5.67 -10.13
CA ARG A 57 6.06 5.87 -10.52
C ARG A 57 6.83 4.55 -10.63
N THR A 58 6.62 3.60 -9.74
CA THR A 58 7.23 2.28 -9.77
C THR A 58 6.58 1.36 -10.80
N GLY A 59 5.36 1.69 -11.26
CA GLY A 59 4.61 0.86 -12.20
C GLY A 59 3.98 -0.35 -11.52
N HIS A 60 3.73 -0.25 -10.21
CA HIS A 60 2.95 -1.23 -9.46
C HIS A 60 1.45 -0.96 -9.65
N GLU A 61 0.65 -2.01 -9.54
CA GLU A 61 -0.79 -1.92 -9.75
C GLU A 61 -1.50 -1.78 -8.40
N LEU A 62 -2.19 -0.66 -8.18
CA LEU A 62 -3.08 -0.51 -7.04
C LEU A 62 -4.38 -1.28 -7.35
N LEU A 63 -4.53 -2.46 -6.76
CA LEU A 63 -5.70 -3.32 -6.95
C LEU A 63 -6.95 -2.73 -6.30
N LYS A 64 -6.78 -2.22 -5.07
CA LYS A 64 -7.89 -1.71 -4.28
C LYS A 64 -7.39 -0.61 -3.35
N PHE A 65 -8.27 0.32 -3.08
CA PHE A 65 -8.06 1.38 -2.12
C PHE A 65 -9.36 1.59 -1.37
N GLU A 66 -9.29 1.48 -0.06
CA GLU A 66 -10.40 1.67 0.86
C GLU A 66 -10.04 2.81 1.80
N LYS A 67 -11.02 3.68 2.04
CA LYS A 67 -10.88 4.81 2.94
C LYS A 67 -12.03 4.75 3.92
N GLU A 68 -11.72 4.42 5.16
CA GLU A 68 -12.68 4.28 6.23
C GLU A 68 -12.41 5.37 7.29
N GLY A 69 -13.04 6.52 7.09
CA GLY A 69 -12.87 7.70 7.95
C GLY A 69 -11.45 8.24 7.91
N THR A 70 -10.69 8.00 8.98
CA THR A 70 -9.26 8.36 9.07
C THR A 70 -8.36 7.25 8.58
N LEU A 71 -8.81 5.99 8.51
CA LEU A 71 -7.99 4.86 8.08
C LEU A 71 -8.03 4.71 6.56
N LEU A 72 -6.87 4.51 5.95
CA LEU A 72 -6.62 4.39 4.52
C LEU A 72 -5.94 3.05 4.28
N THR A 73 -6.62 2.15 3.58
CA THR A 73 -6.12 0.81 3.25
C THR A 73 -5.85 0.73 1.75
N PHE A 74 -4.61 0.46 1.36
CA PHE A 74 -4.16 0.35 -0.03
C PHE A 74 -3.73 -1.08 -0.31
N PHE A 75 -4.22 -1.68 -1.38
CA PHE A 75 -3.77 -2.99 -1.86
C PHE A 75 -2.96 -2.79 -3.13
N ILE A 76 -1.66 -2.98 -3.05
CA ILE A 76 -0.70 -2.76 -4.13
C ILE A 76 -0.14 -4.11 -4.55
N ARG A 77 -0.30 -4.45 -5.82
CA ARG A 77 0.30 -5.62 -6.41
C ARG A 77 1.64 -5.30 -7.03
N ARG A 78 2.66 -6.07 -6.64
CA ARG A 78 3.97 -5.99 -7.27
C ARG A 78 3.89 -6.53 -8.70
N MET A 79 4.15 -5.67 -9.68
CA MET A 79 4.17 -6.03 -11.11
C MET A 79 5.59 -6.18 -11.70
N LYS A 80 6.63 -5.86 -10.93
CA LYS A 80 8.04 -5.85 -11.34
C LYS A 80 8.97 -6.11 -10.17
#